data_AF-A0A6A0I4J2-F1
#
_entry.id   AF-A0A6A0I4J2-F1
#
_cell.length_a   1.000
_cell.length_b   1.000
_cell.length_c   1.000
_cell.angle_alpha   90.00
_cell.angle_beta   90.00
_cell.angle_gamma   90.00
#
_symmetry.space_group_name_H-M   'P 1'
#
loop_
_entity.id
_entity.type
_entity.pdbx_description
1 polymer ?
#
loop_
_entity_poly.entity_id
_entity_poly.type
_entity_poly.pdbx_seq_one_letter_code
_entity_poly.pdbx_strand_id
1 'polypeptide(L)' 'MKFIRPGAKRIICSSNHDDLLATAFLKPDGRIAVVVMNQTEKDIEFHTWIENRAVKTSSSAHSIVTLVF' A
#
# COMPACT_ATOMS: atom_id res chain seq x y z
N MET A 1 -2.94 14.19 3.96
CA MET A 1 -3.03 12.88 4.64
C MET A 1 -4.49 12.56 4.93
N LYS A 2 -5.17 11.76 4.09
CA LYS A 2 -6.65 11.58 4.11
C LYS A 2 -7.11 10.19 4.60
N PHE A 3 -6.19 9.27 4.89
CA PHE A 3 -6.54 7.86 5.19
C PHE A 3 -6.07 7.34 6.57
N ILE A 4 -5.39 8.17 7.36
CA ILE A 4 -4.94 7.79 8.71
C ILE A 4 -5.94 8.38 9.71
N ARG A 5 -6.94 7.60 10.09
CA ARG A 5 -7.87 7.98 11.17
C ARG A 5 -7.14 7.97 12.52
N PRO A 6 -7.52 8.82 13.49
CA PRO A 6 -7.06 8.69 14.87
C PRO A 6 -7.27 7.24 15.37
N GLY A 7 -6.20 6.61 15.85
CA GLY A 7 -6.22 5.20 16.29
C GLY A 7 -5.64 4.19 15.28
N ALA A 8 -5.36 4.58 14.04
CA ALA A 8 -4.62 3.72 13.12
C ALA A 8 -3.12 3.65 13.51
N LYS A 9 -2.57 2.45 13.63
CA LYS A 9 -1.15 2.23 13.96
C LYS A 9 -0.36 1.93 12.69
N ARG A 10 0.74 2.66 12.47
CA ARG A 10 1.66 2.32 11.38
C ARG A 10 2.32 0.97 11.67
N ILE A 11 2.31 0.06 10.70
CA ILE A 11 2.98 -1.24 10.78
C ILE A 11 4.13 -1.30 9.78
N ILE A 12 5.05 -2.24 9.96
CA ILE A 12 6.19 -2.42 9.06
C ILE A 12 5.69 -2.76 7.66
N CYS A 13 6.22 -2.08 6.66
CA CYS A 13 5.96 -2.30 5.24
C CYS A 13 7.30 -2.14 4.52
N SER A 14 7.65 -3.12 3.69
CA SER A 14 8.84 -3.06 2.84
C SER A 14 8.39 -3.19 1.39
N SER A 15 8.82 -2.28 0.53
CA SER A 15 8.73 -2.44 -0.91
C SER A 15 10.05 -3.02 -1.43
N ASN A 16 9.95 -3.84 -2.46
CA ASN A 16 11.07 -4.49 -3.14
C ASN A 16 11.39 -3.78 -4.47
N HIS A 17 10.65 -2.70 -4.74
CA HIS A 17 10.66 -1.96 -5.99
C HIS A 17 11.01 -0.52 -5.62
N ASP A 18 12.20 -0.08 -6.00
CA ASP A 18 12.72 1.25 -5.62
C ASP A 18 11.83 2.39 -6.11
N ASP A 19 11.11 2.14 -7.21
CA ASP A 19 10.15 3.06 -7.85
C ASP A 19 8.80 3.19 -7.11
N LEU A 20 8.53 2.35 -6.11
CA LEU A 20 7.27 2.36 -5.35
C LEU A 20 7.52 2.70 -3.88
N LEU A 21 6.89 3.79 -3.42
CA LEU A 21 6.82 4.11 -1.99
C LEU A 21 5.58 3.45 -1.39
N ALA A 22 5.77 2.63 -0.35
CA ALA A 22 4.69 1.92 0.33
C ALA A 22 4.70 2.15 1.84
N THR A 23 3.51 2.27 2.43
CA THR A 23 3.32 2.32 3.89
C THR A 23 2.03 1.60 4.27
N ALA A 24 2.00 0.97 5.44
CA ALA A 24 0.85 0.21 5.91
C ALA A 24 0.37 0.67 7.30
N PHE A 25 -0.94 0.54 7.53
CA PHE A 25 -1.61 0.91 8.77
C PHE A 25 -2.59 -0.17 9.20
N LEU A 26 -2.52 -0.58 10.46
CA LEU A 26 -3.55 -1.37 11.12
C LEU A 26 -4.64 -0.42 11.64
N LYS A 27 -5.86 -0.60 11.17
CA LYS A 27 -7.02 0.15 11.65
C LYS A 27 -7.58 -0.46 12.94
N PRO A 28 -8.32 0.31 13.75
CA PRO A 28 -8.91 -0.19 15.00
C PRO A 28 -9.86 -1.40 14.83
N ASP A 29 -10.45 -1.57 13.64
CA ASP A 29 -11.33 -2.69 13.30
C ASP A 29 -10.57 -3.96 12.87
N GLY A 30 -9.24 -3.97 12.98
CA GLY A 30 -8.38 -5.10 12.63
C GLY A 30 -7.99 -5.18 11.16
N ARG A 31 -8.57 -4.34 10.29
CA ARG A 31 -8.24 -4.31 8.86
C ARG A 31 -6.92 -3.59 8.58
N ILE A 32 -6.24 -4.01 7.53
CA ILE A 32 -4.96 -3.43 7.11
C ILE A 32 -5.19 -2.52 5.90
N ALA A 33 -4.70 -1.29 5.97
CA ALA A 33 -4.66 -0.37 4.84
C ALA A 33 -3.22 -0.21 4.37
N VAL A 34 -2.94 -0.57 3.11
CA VAL A 34 -1.64 -0.39 2.46
C VAL A 34 -1.78 0.74 1.43
N VAL A 35 -0.96 1.78 1.56
CA VAL A 35 -0.90 2.90 0.63
C VAL A 35 0.35 2.75 -0.20
N VAL A 36 0.19 2.73 -1.53
CA VAL A 36 1.27 2.60 -2.50
C VAL A 36 1.24 3.83 -3.40
N MET A 37 2.38 4.50 -3.54
CA MET A 37 2.57 5.64 -4.43
C MET A 37 3.51 5.23 -5.55
N ASN A 38 3.02 5.35 -6.79
CA ASN A 38 3.83 5.26 -7.99
C ASN A 38 4.22 6.68 -8.42
N GLN A 39 5.50 7.00 -8.29
CA GLN A 39 6.03 8.32 -8.68
C GLN A 39 6.56 8.35 -10.12
N THR A 40 6.41 7.26 -10.85
CA THR A 40 6.96 7.11 -12.21
C THR A 40 5.94 7.49 -13.28
N GLU A 41 6.47 7.72 -14.49
CA GLU A 41 5.71 7.93 -15.73
C GLU A 41 5.13 6.64 -16.32
N LYS A 42 5.28 5.49 -15.65
CA LYS A 42 4.87 4.18 -16.17
C LYS A 42 3.86 3.53 -15.24
N ASP A 43 2.99 2.73 -15.84
CA ASP A 43 2.14 1.81 -15.09
C ASP A 43 3.02 0.69 -14.52
N ILE A 44 2.80 0.36 -13.24
CA ILE A 44 3.56 -0.67 -12.53
C ILE A 44 2.60 -1.72 -12.00
N GLU A 45 2.79 -2.97 -12.42
CA GLU A 45 2.18 -4.13 -11.77
C GLU A 45 3.04 -4.61 -10.60
N PHE A 46 2.42 -4.87 -9.45
CA PHE A 46 3.10 -5.37 -8.27
C PHE A 46 2.21 -6.35 -7.48
N HIS A 47 2.83 -7.07 -6.56
CA HIS A 47 2.15 -7.96 -5.62
C HIS A 47 2.29 -7.43 -4.20
N THR A 48 1.16 -7.34 -3.51
CA THR A 48 1.14 -7.03 -2.07
C THR A 48 0.99 -8.33 -1.30
N TRP A 49 1.94 -8.62 -0.42
CA TRP A 49 1.97 -9.84 0.40
C TRP A 49 1.47 -9.57 1.81
N ILE A 50 0.44 -10.31 2.24
CA ILE A 50 -0.14 -10.24 3.59
C ILE A 50 -0.49 -11.66 4.02
N GLU A 51 0.03 -12.10 5.18
CA GLU A 51 -0.27 -13.42 5.77
C GLU A 51 -0.20 -14.58 4.78
N ASN A 52 0.91 -14.69 4.05
CA ASN A 52 1.15 -15.70 2.99
C ASN A 52 0.20 -15.63 1.78
N ARG A 53 -0.60 -14.58 1.62
CA ARG A 53 -1.42 -14.32 0.43
C ARG A 53 -0.83 -13.16 -0.35
N ALA A 54 -0.80 -13.31 -1.67
CA ALA A 54 -0.39 -12.26 -2.59
C ALA A 54 -1.62 -11.72 -3.32
N VAL A 55 -1.74 -10.39 -3.39
CA VAL A 55 -2.73 -9.72 -4.23
C VAL A 55 -2.01 -8.97 -5.33
N LYS A 56 -2.31 -9.34 -6.57
CA LYS A 56 -1.83 -8.63 -7.76
C LYS A 56 -2.58 -7.32 -7.90
N THR A 57 -1.85 -6.22 -8.13
CA THR A 57 -2.40 -4.89 -8.31
C THR A 57 -1.62 -4.16 -9.39
N SER A 58 -2.31 -3.34 -10.18
CA SER A 58 -1.67 -2.40 -11.10
C SER A 58 -1.87 -0.98 -10.58
N SER A 59 -0.80 -0.19 -10.59
CA SER A 59 -0.81 1.23 -10.26
C SER A 59 -0.43 2.03 -11.50
N SER A 60 -1.31 2.92 -11.93
CA SER A 60 -1.03 3.79 -13.06
C SER A 60 0.11 4.75 -12.76
N ALA A 61 0.74 5.29 -13.80
CA ALA A 61 1.70 6.39 -13.69
C ALA A 61 1.17 7.52 -12.79
N HIS A 62 2.04 8.09 -11.95
CA HIS A 62 1.72 9.19 -11.02
C HIS A 62 0.48 8.99 -10.14
N SER A 63 0.20 7.75 -9.74
CA SER A 63 -1.00 7.43 -8.96
C SER A 63 -0.70 6.99 -7.53
N ILE A 64 -1.72 7.12 -6.68
CA ILE A 64 -1.72 6.59 -5.33
C ILE A 64 -2.85 5.57 -5.23
N VAL A 65 -2.50 4.33 -4.89
CA VAL A 65 -3.44 3.25 -4.66
C VAL A 65 -3.51 2.95 -3.16
N THR A 66 -4.72 2.74 -2.64
CA THR A 66 -4.93 2.25 -1.28
C THR A 66 -5.63 0.91 -1.32
N LEU A 67 -4.95 -0.13 -0.85
CA LEU A 67 -5.48 -1.48 -0.71
C LEU A 67 -5.96 -1.68 0.72
N VAL A 68 -7.16 -2.23 0.89
CA VAL A 68 -7.74 -2.52 2.21
C VAL A 68 -8.07 -4.00 2.28
N PHE A 69 -7.55 -4.66 3.32
CA PHE A 69 -7.70 -6.07 3.62
C PHE A 69 -8.45 -6.24 4.94
#